data_AF-A0A1X3EVK7-F1
#
_entry.id   AF-A0A1X3EVK7-F1
#
_cell.length_a   1.000
_cell.length_b   1.000
_cell.length_c   1.000
_cell.angle_alpha   90.00
_cell.angle_beta   90.00
_cell.angle_gamma   90.00
#
_symmetry.space_group_name_H-M   'P 1'
#
loop_
_entity.id
_entity.type
_entity.pdbx_description
1 polymer ?
#
loop_
_entity_poly.entity_id
_entity_poly.type
_entity_poly.pdbx_seq_one_letter_code
_entity_poly.pdbx_strand_id
1 'polypeptide(L)' 'MQSRYPLLKKWTAEEHERLKALAEAGWRPDEIAGELGRSEAAVRVRAWQHGIALRLVTQKRGP' A
#
# COMPACT_ATOMS: atom_id res chain seq x y z
N MET A 1 -7.02 25.79 0.90
CA MET A 1 -6.34 24.94 -0.10
C MET A 1 -6.80 23.51 0.11
N GLN A 2 -7.32 22.90 -0.95
CA GLN A 2 -7.86 21.54 -1.17
C GLN A 2 -7.84 20.58 0.04
N SER A 3 -8.97 19.99 0.42
CA SER A 3 -9.26 18.62 -0.04
C SER A 3 -10.75 18.34 -0.06
N ARG A 4 -11.30 18.40 -1.27
CA ARG A 4 -12.66 18.00 -1.63
C ARG A 4 -12.60 16.50 -1.88
N TYR A 5 -13.20 15.72 -1.00
CA TYR A 5 -13.36 14.26 -1.07
C TYR A 5 -13.42 13.71 -2.50
N PRO A 6 -12.40 12.97 -2.99
CA PRO A 6 -12.54 12.12 -4.15
C PRO A 6 -12.73 10.68 -3.66
N LEU A 7 -13.97 10.21 -3.65
CA LEU A 7 -14.32 8.80 -3.40
C LEU A 7 -13.75 7.85 -4.48
N LEU A 8 -13.03 8.38 -5.48
CA LEU A 8 -12.13 7.64 -6.35
C LEU A 8 -10.70 7.83 -5.86
N LYS A 9 -10.31 7.02 -4.86
CA LYS A 9 -8.96 6.94 -4.29
C LYS A 9 -7.99 6.31 -5.31
N LYS A 10 -7.81 6.94 -6.48
CA LYS A 10 -6.78 6.60 -7.48
C LYS A 10 -5.43 6.58 -6.77
N TRP A 11 -4.69 5.50 -6.93
CA TRP A 11 -3.28 5.45 -6.54
C TRP A 11 -2.55 6.54 -7.32
N THR A 12 -2.01 7.53 -6.62
CA THR A 12 -1.12 8.49 -7.26
C THR A 12 0.22 7.81 -7.58
N ALA A 13 0.95 8.37 -8.55
CA ALA A 13 2.28 7.88 -8.89
C ALA A 13 3.21 7.91 -7.66
N GLU A 14 3.06 8.92 -6.80
CA GLU A 14 3.81 9.03 -5.53
C GLU A 14 3.48 7.90 -4.55
N GLU A 15 2.20 7.56 -4.36
CA GLU A 15 1.81 6.42 -3.52
C GLU A 15 2.35 5.11 -4.08
N HIS A 16 2.38 4.98 -5.41
CA HIS A 16 2.90 3.80 -6.08
C HIS A 16 4.43 3.67 -5.91
N GLU A 17 5.17 4.76 -6.11
CA GLU A 17 6.62 4.81 -5.89
C GLU A 17 6.97 4.53 -4.43
N ARG A 18 6.21 5.09 -3.47
CA ARG A 18 6.39 4.76 -2.05
C ARG A 18 6.12 3.29 -1.76
N LEU A 19 5.02 2.74 -2.26
CA LEU A 19 4.71 1.31 -2.10
C LEU A 19 5.82 0.46 -2.68
N LYS A 20 6.34 0.80 -3.86
CA LYS A 20 7.42 0.07 -4.52
C LYS A 20 8.72 0.16 -3.72
N ALA A 21 9.13 1.35 -3.30
CA ALA A 21 10.34 1.55 -2.49
C ALA A 21 10.28 0.77 -1.16
N LEU A 22 9.12 0.81 -0.47
CA LEU A 22 8.91 0.06 0.76
C LEU A 22 8.89 -1.46 0.50
N ALA A 23 8.28 -1.90 -0.60
CA ALA A 23 8.28 -3.29 -1.03
C ALA A 23 9.70 -3.81 -1.31
N GLU A 24 10.50 -3.04 -2.05
CA GLU A 24 11.91 -3.33 -2.33
C GLU A 24 12.76 -3.32 -1.05
N ALA A 25 12.45 -2.45 -0.10
CA ALA A 25 13.04 -2.46 1.23
C ALA A 25 12.58 -3.66 2.09
N GLY A 26 11.70 -4.53 1.58
CA GLY A 26 11.22 -5.73 2.27
C GLY A 26 10.15 -5.44 3.34
N TRP A 27 9.53 -4.26 3.30
CA TRP A 27 8.49 -3.88 4.25
C TRP A 27 7.21 -4.71 4.04
N ARG A 28 6.43 -4.78 5.11
CA ARG A 28 5.18 -5.53 5.14
C ARG A 28 4.04 -4.69 4.58
N PRO A 29 3.06 -5.30 3.90
CA PRO A 29 1.88 -4.59 3.41
C PRO A 29 1.10 -3.85 4.51
N ASP A 30 1.13 -4.35 5.74
CA ASP A 30 0.52 -3.74 6.94
C ASP A 30 1.18 -2.41 7.32
N GLU A 31 2.51 -2.41 7.45
CA GLU A 31 3.28 -1.19 7.72
C GLU A 31 3.13 -0.18 6.59
N ILE A 32 3.19 -0.64 5.34
CA ILE A 32 2.98 0.19 4.15
C ILE A 32 1.55 0.77 4.13
N ALA A 33 0.55 0.00 4.54
CA ALA A 33 -0.82 0.44 4.64
C ALA A 33 -0.99 1.52 5.72
N GLY A 34 -0.35 1.34 6.88
CA GLY A 34 -0.29 2.34 7.95
C GLY A 34 0.38 3.63 7.49
N GLU A 35 1.55 3.53 6.86
CA GLU A 35 2.34 4.65 6.34
C GLU A 35 1.59 5.43 5.25
N LEU A 36 0.88 4.72 4.36
CA LEU A 36 0.11 5.32 3.27
C LEU A 36 -1.31 5.75 3.69
N GLY A 37 -1.77 5.43 4.91
CA GLY A 37 -3.16 5.65 5.34
C GLY A 37 -4.17 4.91 4.44
N ARG A 38 -3.77 3.75 3.93
CA ARG A 38 -4.57 2.88 3.05
C ARG A 38 -4.88 1.56 3.75
N SER A 39 -5.84 0.82 3.21
CA SER A 39 -6.10 -0.55 3.67
C SER A 39 -5.06 -1.52 3.11
N GLU A 40 -4.63 -2.48 3.92
CA GLU A 40 -3.77 -3.59 3.49
C GLU A 40 -4.29 -4.28 2.23
N ALA A 41 -5.60 -4.50 2.13
CA ALA A 41 -6.22 -5.10 0.96
C ALA A 41 -5.95 -4.28 -0.32
N ALA A 42 -5.99 -2.95 -0.24
CA ALA A 42 -5.71 -2.06 -1.38
C ALA A 42 -4.22 -2.11 -1.77
N VAL A 43 -3.31 -2.15 -0.79
CA VAL A 43 -1.86 -2.31 -0.99
C VAL A 43 -1.56 -3.66 -1.66
N ARG A 44 -2.15 -4.74 -1.17
CA ARG A 44 -2.00 -6.10 -1.73
C ARG A 44 -2.52 -6.20 -3.16
N VAL A 45 -3.73 -5.71 -3.42
CA VAL A 45 -4.33 -5.73 -4.77
C VAL A 45 -3.50 -4.89 -5.73
N ARG A 46 -2.98 -3.73 -5.30
CA ARG A 46 -2.14 -2.87 -6.13
C ARG A 46 -0.80 -3.53 -6.45
N ALA A 47 -0.12 -4.09 -5.44
CA ALA A 47 1.12 -4.80 -5.66
C ALA A 47 0.94 -6.00 -6.58
N TRP A 48 -0.13 -6.76 -6.39
CA TRP A 48 -0.45 -7.89 -7.27
C TRP A 48 -0.72 -7.43 -8.72
N GLN A 49 -1.50 -6.36 -8.93
CA GLN A 49 -1.74 -5.79 -10.26
C GLN A 49 -0.46 -5.30 -10.96
N HIS A 50 0.52 -4.82 -10.20
CA HIS A 50 1.77 -4.28 -10.73
C HIS A 50 2.94 -5.26 -10.65
N GLY A 51 2.71 -6.51 -10.23
CA GLY A 51 3.76 -7.52 -10.08
C GLY A 51 4.83 -7.15 -9.03
N ILE A 52 4.50 -6.27 -8.08
CA ILE A 52 5.43 -5.88 -7.03
C ILE A 52 5.52 -7.02 -6.02
N ALA A 53 6.73 -7.55 -5.84
CA ALA A 53 7.03 -8.61 -4.89
C ALA A 53 6.95 -8.06 -3.46
N LEU A 54 5.74 -7.90 -2.93
CA LEU A 54 5.56 -7.65 -1.51
C LEU A 54 5.94 -8.90 -0.72
N ARG A 55 6.60 -8.70 0.42
CA ARG A 55 6.74 -9.73 1.44
C ARG A 55 5.37 -9.98 2.05
N LEU A 56 4.57 -10.83 1.40
CA LEU A 56 3.26 -11.29 1.84
C LEU A 56 3.43 -12.25 3.03
N VAL A 57 3.89 -11.73 4.17
CA VAL A 57 3.77 -12.46 5.43
C VAL A 57 2.30 -12.41 5.83
N THR A 58 1.60 -13.52 5.61
CA THR A 58 0.20 -13.81 5.96
C THR A 58 -0.14 -13.68 7.46
N GLN A 59 0.72 -13.05 8.25
CA GLN A 59 0.58 -12.98 9.69
C GLN A 59 -0.11 -11.68 10.09
N LYS A 60 -1.43 -11.75 10.26
CA LYS A 60 -2.13 -10.89 11.21
C LYS A 60 -1.44 -11.08 12.56
N ARG A 61 -0.82 -10.05 13.12
CA ARG A 61 -0.76 -9.96 14.58
C ARG A 61 -2.18 -9.62 15.00
N GLY A 62 -2.92 -10.63 15.43
CA GLY A 62 -4.18 -10.42 16.15
C GLY A 62 -3.90 -9.74 17.50
N PRO A 63 -4.93 -9.16 18.13
CA PRO A 63 -4.83 -8.57 19.47
C PRO A 63 -4.37 -9.58 20.52
#